data_AF-A0AAU0LA77-F1
#
_entry.id   AF-A0AAU0LA77-F1
#
_cell.length_a   1.000
_cell.length_b   1.000
_cell.length_c   1.000
_cell.angle_alpha   90.00
_cell.angle_beta   90.00
_cell.angle_gamma   90.00
#
_symmetry.space_group_name_H-M   'P 1'
#
loop_
_entity.id
_entity.type
_entity.pdbx_description
1 polymer ?
#
loop_
_entity_poly.entity_id
_entity_poly.type
_entity_poly.pdbx_seq_one_letter_code
_entity_poly.pdbx_strand_id
1 'polypeptide(L)'
;MASAKPLDTMDFEQLPLVADLPVPEQQPAPLPVVTLGARAGSPPAAAAAAAATPKAKISLPAPPEGAPAYWAEACRQLVRRDRVMKRLIPRFAHLALQPGGDAFATLARSIVGQQISMKAAQTLWNKFARLPARMTPDLVLKLKVDDMRAVGLSARKVDYLVDLAMHFTEHRLHQDDWQGMSDEAIVAELMSIRGVGRWTAEMFLIFYLQRPNVLPLDDAGLISGISQNYFSGDPVSRSEAREVAEAWKPWCTVATWYIWRSLETQPAA
;
A
#
# COMPACT_ATOMS: atom_id res chain seq x y z
N MET A 1 12.82 -23.71 -27.31
CA MET A 1 12.90 -23.74 -25.84
C MET A 1 12.63 -22.33 -25.34
N ALA A 2 11.42 -22.05 -24.91
CA ALA A 2 11.04 -20.73 -24.41
C ALA A 2 11.63 -20.57 -23.00
N SER A 3 12.54 -19.61 -22.83
CA SER A 3 13.11 -19.24 -21.54
C SER A 3 11.99 -18.76 -20.63
N ALA A 4 11.75 -19.48 -19.53
CA ALA A 4 10.77 -19.07 -18.53
C ALA A 4 11.21 -17.73 -17.93
N LYS A 5 10.40 -16.68 -18.08
CA LYS A 5 10.60 -15.42 -17.36
C LYS A 5 10.65 -15.73 -15.85
N PRO A 6 11.59 -15.17 -15.07
CA PRO A 6 11.67 -15.41 -13.64
C PRO A 6 10.36 -14.99 -12.93
N LEU A 7 9.97 -15.75 -11.91
CA LEU A 7 8.89 -15.46 -10.96
C LEU A 7 9.27 -14.22 -10.10
N ASP A 8 9.30 -13.03 -10.70
CA ASP A 8 9.58 -11.80 -9.97
C ASP A 8 9.01 -10.60 -10.76
N THR A 9 7.79 -10.19 -10.44
CA THR A 9 7.23 -8.92 -10.96
C THR A 9 6.72 -8.00 -9.87
N MET A 10 6.99 -8.31 -8.59
CA MET A 10 6.94 -7.31 -7.52
C MET A 10 8.29 -7.23 -6.82
N ASP A 11 9.04 -6.20 -7.20
CA ASP A 11 10.18 -5.74 -6.44
C ASP A 11 9.67 -5.19 -5.09
N PHE A 12 10.36 -5.52 -3.99
CA PHE A 12 10.09 -4.87 -2.71
C PHE A 12 10.15 -3.34 -2.86
N GLU A 13 10.90 -2.79 -3.83
CA GLU A 13 10.91 -1.37 -4.18
C GLU A 13 9.53 -0.75 -4.49
N GLN A 14 8.52 -1.55 -4.82
CA GLN A 14 7.15 -1.06 -5.04
C GLN A 14 6.35 -0.90 -3.74
N LEU A 15 6.61 -1.73 -2.72
CA LEU A 15 5.90 -1.70 -1.44
C LEU A 15 6.40 -0.52 -0.59
N PRO A 16 5.50 0.23 0.08
CA PRO A 16 5.91 1.29 0.98
C PRO A 16 6.75 0.74 2.14
N LEU A 17 7.65 1.61 2.60
CA LEU A 17 8.67 1.33 3.61
C LEU A 17 8.10 1.35 5.04
N VAL A 18 7.02 0.64 5.35
CA VAL A 18 6.53 0.54 6.74
C VAL A 18 5.90 -0.82 7.02
N ALA A 19 6.67 -1.70 7.66
CA ALA A 19 6.19 -2.96 8.23
C ALA A 19 5.81 -2.85 9.72
N ASP A 20 5.50 -1.63 10.18
CA ASP A 20 5.20 -1.31 11.57
C ASP A 20 3.74 -0.91 11.74
N LEU A 21 2.88 -1.92 11.94
CA LEU A 21 1.84 -1.80 12.94
C LEU A 21 1.81 -3.09 13.78
N PRO A 22 1.86 -3.00 15.12
CA PRO A 22 1.53 -4.14 15.96
C PRO A 22 0.06 -4.53 15.72
N VAL A 23 -0.19 -5.84 15.61
CA VAL A 23 -1.55 -6.39 15.70
C VAL A 23 -2.10 -6.03 17.08
N PRO A 24 -3.20 -5.26 17.22
CA PRO A 24 -3.76 -4.98 18.53
C PRO A 24 -4.35 -6.26 19.11
N GLU A 25 -3.87 -6.68 20.28
CA GLU A 25 -4.69 -7.50 21.17
C GLU A 25 -5.91 -6.66 21.56
N GLN A 26 -7.11 -7.14 21.24
CA GLN A 26 -8.35 -6.47 21.60
C GLN A 26 -8.53 -6.49 23.13
N GLN A 27 -8.44 -5.33 23.77
CA GLN A 27 -9.01 -5.09 25.10
C GLN A 27 -10.27 -4.21 24.96
N PRO A 28 -11.35 -4.49 25.72
CA PRO A 28 -12.61 -3.79 25.56
C PRO A 28 -12.52 -2.34 26.07
N ALA A 29 -13.12 -1.42 25.32
CA ALA A 29 -13.15 0.01 25.62
C ALA A 29 -14.08 0.34 26.81
N PRO A 30 -13.71 1.30 27.68
CA PRO A 30 -14.69 2.01 28.50
C PRO A 30 -15.30 3.22 27.78
N LEU A 31 -16.56 3.50 28.09
CA LEU A 31 -17.42 4.57 27.54
C LEU A 31 -17.00 6.00 28.00
N PRO A 32 -17.44 7.06 27.30
CA PRO A 32 -16.87 8.41 27.46
C PRO A 32 -17.52 9.23 28.58
N VAL A 33 -16.73 10.14 29.17
CA VAL A 33 -17.24 11.28 29.96
C VAL A 33 -16.90 12.57 29.22
N VAL A 34 -17.95 13.33 28.91
CA VAL A 34 -17.91 14.64 28.26
C VAL A 34 -17.71 15.73 29.31
N THR A 35 -16.87 16.73 29.00
CA THR A 35 -16.97 18.06 29.62
C THR A 35 -16.80 19.14 28.56
N LEU A 36 -17.85 19.94 28.35
CA LEU A 36 -17.84 21.15 27.51
C LEU A 36 -17.07 22.27 28.21
N GLY A 37 -16.24 22.98 27.45
CA GLY A 37 -15.62 24.24 27.87
C GLY A 37 -15.44 25.17 26.68
N ALA A 38 -16.39 26.10 26.51
CA ALA A 38 -16.36 27.14 25.50
C ALA A 38 -15.29 28.21 25.80
N ARG A 39 -14.68 28.80 24.77
CA ARG A 39 -14.34 30.23 24.70
C ARG A 39 -14.06 30.70 23.27
N ALA A 40 -14.56 31.90 22.97
CA ALA A 40 -14.63 32.57 21.68
C ALA A 40 -13.49 33.59 21.48
N GLY A 41 -13.24 33.99 20.22
CA GLY A 41 -12.48 35.22 19.88
C GLY A 41 -11.90 35.30 18.46
N SER A 42 -12.72 35.79 17.51
CA SER A 42 -12.55 36.49 16.20
C SER A 42 -11.17 36.82 15.58
N PRO A 43 -11.10 37.32 14.31
CA PRO A 43 -11.56 36.79 13.00
C PRO A 43 -10.40 36.74 11.95
N PRO A 44 -10.56 36.13 10.74
CA PRO A 44 -9.49 36.08 9.75
C PRO A 44 -9.38 37.36 8.90
N ALA A 45 -8.14 37.79 8.67
CA ALA A 45 -7.79 38.90 7.80
C ALA A 45 -7.94 38.55 6.31
N ALA A 46 -8.48 39.53 5.60
CA ALA A 46 -8.73 39.67 4.16
C ALA A 46 -7.90 38.82 3.19
N ALA A 47 -8.65 38.17 2.29
CA ALA A 47 -8.17 37.59 1.04
C ALA A 47 -7.65 38.68 0.08
N ALA A 48 -6.38 38.57 -0.30
CA ALA A 48 -5.84 39.27 -1.46
C ALA A 48 -6.06 38.39 -2.71
N ALA A 49 -7.00 38.79 -3.56
CA ALA A 49 -7.23 38.20 -4.88
C ALA A 49 -6.04 38.54 -5.80
N ALA A 50 -5.15 37.57 -6.01
CA ALA A 50 -4.12 37.64 -7.06
C ALA A 50 -4.71 37.12 -8.38
N ALA A 51 -4.59 37.96 -9.42
CA ALA A 51 -5.11 37.75 -10.76
C ALA A 51 -4.67 36.41 -11.39
N ALA A 52 -5.65 35.70 -11.98
CA ALA A 52 -5.42 34.44 -12.67
C ALA A 52 -4.68 34.67 -14.01
N THR A 53 -3.41 34.29 -14.05
CA THR A 53 -2.66 34.06 -15.29
C THR A 53 -3.21 32.82 -16.02
N PRO A 54 -3.22 32.80 -17.37
CA PRO A 54 -3.79 31.69 -18.12
C PRO A 54 -2.98 30.42 -17.84
N LYS A 55 -3.65 29.39 -17.28
CA LYS A 55 -3.02 28.10 -16.91
C LYS A 55 -2.48 27.42 -18.16
N ALA A 56 -1.16 27.36 -18.31
CA ALA A 56 -0.53 26.47 -19.28
C ALA A 56 -1.06 25.04 -19.10
N LYS A 57 -1.52 24.41 -20.18
CA LYS A 57 -1.99 23.02 -20.15
C LYS A 57 -0.79 22.14 -19.81
N ILE A 58 -0.76 21.57 -18.61
CA ILE A 58 0.22 20.54 -18.25
C ILE A 58 -0.08 19.33 -19.12
N SER A 59 0.82 19.04 -20.08
CA SER A 59 0.81 17.81 -20.85
C SER A 59 1.63 16.77 -20.09
N LEU A 60 0.99 15.71 -19.61
CA LEU A 60 1.66 14.57 -19.00
C LEU A 60 2.09 13.59 -20.11
N PRO A 61 3.28 12.96 -20.00
CA PRO A 61 3.65 11.88 -20.91
C PRO A 61 2.72 10.67 -20.71
N ALA A 62 2.74 9.74 -21.67
CA ALA A 62 2.08 8.46 -21.51
C ALA A 62 2.71 7.70 -20.33
N PRO A 63 1.91 6.96 -19.53
CA PRO A 63 2.46 6.13 -18.47
C PRO A 63 3.33 5.00 -19.06
N PRO A 64 4.29 4.48 -18.27
CA PRO A 64 5.10 3.35 -18.70
C PRO A 64 4.25 2.11 -18.99
N GLU A 65 4.80 1.20 -19.80
CA GLU A 65 4.18 -0.09 -20.08
C GLU A 65 3.89 -0.86 -18.78
N GLY A 66 2.77 -1.58 -18.74
CA GLY A 66 2.34 -2.35 -17.56
C GLY A 66 1.51 -1.56 -16.53
N ALA A 67 1.45 -0.22 -16.61
CA ALA A 67 0.63 0.58 -15.71
C ALA A 67 -0.86 0.18 -15.78
N PRO A 68 -1.62 0.27 -14.67
CA PRO A 68 -3.05 0.01 -14.67
C PRO A 68 -3.78 0.85 -15.73
N ALA A 69 -4.81 0.29 -16.36
CA ALA A 69 -5.55 0.95 -17.45
C ALA A 69 -6.12 2.33 -17.05
N TYR A 70 -6.44 2.52 -15.76
CA TYR A 70 -6.96 3.78 -15.23
C TYR A 70 -5.88 4.83 -14.93
N TRP A 71 -4.59 4.48 -14.94
CA TRP A 71 -3.49 5.31 -14.41
C TRP A 71 -3.39 6.67 -15.11
N ALA A 72 -3.45 6.68 -16.45
CA ALA A 72 -3.35 7.92 -17.22
C ALA A 72 -4.51 8.88 -16.91
N GLU A 73 -5.72 8.36 -16.74
CA GLU A 73 -6.89 9.19 -16.39
C GLU A 73 -6.81 9.69 -14.95
N ALA A 74 -6.41 8.82 -14.02
CA ALA A 74 -6.17 9.19 -12.63
C ALA A 74 -5.18 10.36 -12.52
N CYS A 75 -4.03 10.27 -13.19
CA CYS A 75 -3.04 11.33 -13.19
C CYS A 75 -3.61 12.65 -13.75
N ARG A 76 -4.36 12.62 -14.85
CA ARG A 76 -4.99 13.82 -15.42
C ARG A 76 -5.99 14.47 -14.45
N GLN A 77 -6.82 13.67 -13.77
CA GLN A 77 -7.81 14.19 -12.83
C GLN A 77 -7.15 14.75 -11.57
N LEU A 78 -6.17 14.03 -11.00
CA LEU A 78 -5.44 14.44 -9.80
C LEU A 78 -4.68 15.76 -10.02
N VAL A 79 -3.96 15.91 -11.14
CA VAL A 79 -3.25 17.16 -11.48
C VAL A 79 -4.19 18.37 -11.60
N ARG A 80 -5.45 18.15 -11.97
CA ARG A 80 -6.45 19.22 -12.08
C ARG A 80 -7.06 19.62 -10.75
N ARG A 81 -7.25 18.66 -9.84
CA ARG A 81 -7.98 18.84 -8.58
C ARG A 81 -7.09 19.19 -7.40
N ASP A 82 -5.84 18.70 -7.40
CA ASP A 82 -4.97 18.79 -6.24
C ASP A 82 -3.63 19.48 -6.58
N ARG A 83 -3.27 20.48 -5.76
CA ARG A 83 -2.07 21.30 -5.98
C ARG A 83 -0.75 20.55 -5.74
N VAL A 84 -0.75 19.60 -4.82
CA VAL A 84 0.41 18.77 -4.48
C VAL A 84 0.61 17.74 -5.58
N MET A 85 -0.47 17.07 -6.01
CA MET A 85 -0.42 16.12 -7.14
C MET A 85 0.01 16.79 -8.44
N LYS A 86 -0.44 18.03 -8.69
CA LYS A 86 0.02 18.86 -9.81
C LYS A 86 1.55 19.05 -9.84
N ARG A 87 2.20 19.03 -8.67
CA ARG A 87 3.65 19.13 -8.53
C ARG A 87 4.34 17.75 -8.55
N LEU A 88 3.79 16.76 -7.86
CA LEU A 88 4.41 15.43 -7.71
C LEU A 88 4.34 14.59 -8.99
N ILE A 89 3.17 14.54 -9.65
CA ILE A 89 2.96 13.64 -10.79
C ILE A 89 3.94 13.90 -11.93
N PRO A 90 4.19 15.16 -12.39
CA PRO A 90 5.16 15.41 -13.44
C PRO A 90 6.59 14.97 -13.10
N ARG A 91 7.00 15.05 -11.82
CA ARG A 91 8.35 14.67 -11.37
C ARG A 91 8.61 13.16 -11.50
N PHE A 92 7.57 12.34 -11.34
CA PHE A 92 7.66 10.88 -11.43
C PHE A 92 6.81 10.32 -12.58
N ALA A 93 6.61 11.09 -13.66
CA ALA A 93 5.70 10.71 -14.74
C ALA A 93 6.17 9.50 -15.57
N HIS A 94 7.46 9.14 -15.46
CA HIS A 94 8.05 7.96 -16.09
C HIS A 94 7.85 6.68 -15.28
N LEU A 95 7.29 6.78 -14.07
CA LEU A 95 7.02 5.66 -13.18
C LEU A 95 5.52 5.49 -12.98
N ALA A 96 5.10 4.26 -12.69
CA ALA A 96 3.75 3.92 -12.31
C ALA A 96 3.74 2.65 -11.47
N LEU A 97 2.64 2.41 -10.77
CA LEU A 97 2.34 1.10 -10.21
C LEU A 97 2.44 0.03 -11.31
N GLN A 98 3.09 -1.09 -10.99
CA GLN A 98 3.26 -2.20 -11.91
C GLN A 98 2.36 -3.38 -11.50
N PRO A 99 2.04 -4.28 -12.43
CA PRO A 99 1.18 -5.40 -12.12
C PRO A 99 1.90 -6.39 -11.21
N GLY A 100 1.14 -6.81 -10.20
CA GLY A 100 1.56 -7.84 -9.27
C GLY A 100 1.81 -9.19 -9.94
N GLY A 101 2.57 -10.04 -9.25
CA GLY A 101 2.71 -11.45 -9.61
C GLY A 101 1.49 -12.27 -9.19
N ASP A 102 1.73 -13.42 -8.59
CA ASP A 102 0.70 -14.31 -8.06
C ASP A 102 0.11 -13.84 -6.72
N ALA A 103 -1.17 -14.14 -6.46
CA ALA A 103 -1.88 -13.73 -5.24
C ALA A 103 -1.22 -14.30 -3.97
N PHE A 104 -0.98 -15.62 -3.97
CA PHE A 104 -0.38 -16.31 -2.83
C PHE A 104 1.04 -15.79 -2.60
N ALA A 105 1.84 -15.67 -3.66
CA ALA A 105 3.19 -15.12 -3.56
C ALA A 105 3.22 -13.68 -3.04
N THR A 106 2.22 -12.87 -3.39
CA THR A 106 2.08 -11.49 -2.89
C THR A 106 1.87 -11.47 -1.38
N LEU A 107 0.87 -12.21 -0.88
CA LEU A 107 0.57 -12.28 0.55
C LEU A 107 1.71 -12.93 1.34
N ALA A 108 2.30 -14.00 0.81
CA ALA A 108 3.45 -14.65 1.43
C ALA A 108 4.64 -13.69 1.55
N ARG A 109 4.92 -12.90 0.51
CA ARG A 109 5.98 -11.89 0.53
C ARG A 109 5.71 -10.80 1.57
N SER A 110 4.45 -10.36 1.69
CA SER A 110 4.05 -9.43 2.75
C SER A 110 4.31 -9.99 4.15
N ILE A 111 3.92 -11.25 4.42
CA ILE A 111 4.17 -11.92 5.71
C ILE A 111 5.67 -12.01 6.00
N VAL A 112 6.48 -12.40 5.00
CA VAL A 112 7.94 -12.49 5.13
C VAL A 112 8.56 -11.13 5.48
N GLY A 113 8.04 -10.03 4.91
CA GLY A 113 8.53 -8.67 5.13
C GLY A 113 8.11 -8.01 6.44
N GLN A 114 7.19 -8.60 7.22
CA GLN A 114 6.69 -8.00 8.45
C GLN A 114 7.82 -7.72 9.48
N GLN A 115 7.77 -6.54 10.12
CA GLN A 115 8.65 -6.14 11.22
C GLN A 115 10.17 -6.16 10.91
N ILE A 116 10.56 -6.00 9.64
CA ILE A 116 11.97 -5.93 9.22
C ILE A 116 12.15 -4.86 8.12
N SER A 117 13.39 -4.41 7.91
CA SER A 117 13.70 -3.45 6.84
C SER A 117 13.50 -4.06 5.46
N MET A 118 13.29 -3.23 4.43
CA MET A 118 13.13 -3.69 3.04
C MET A 118 14.29 -4.55 2.55
N LYS A 119 15.52 -4.14 2.85
CA LYS A 119 16.72 -4.91 2.47
C LYS A 119 16.74 -6.28 3.16
N ALA A 120 16.33 -6.35 4.43
CA ALA A 120 16.22 -7.60 5.15
C ALA A 120 15.08 -8.47 4.60
N ALA A 121 13.93 -7.86 4.28
CA ALA A 121 12.77 -8.54 3.69
C ALA A 121 13.11 -9.16 2.33
N GLN A 122 13.75 -8.40 1.44
CA GLN A 122 14.23 -8.90 0.15
C GLN A 122 15.21 -10.07 0.34
N THR A 123 16.16 -9.93 1.26
CA THR A 123 17.15 -10.99 1.53
C THR A 123 16.48 -12.26 2.05
N LEU A 124 15.55 -12.13 3.00
CA LEU A 124 14.83 -13.25 3.60
C LEU A 124 13.90 -13.92 2.57
N TRP A 125 13.18 -13.13 1.77
CA TRP A 125 12.36 -13.63 0.68
C TRP A 125 13.19 -14.42 -0.33
N ASN A 126 14.33 -13.88 -0.77
CA ASN A 126 15.21 -14.55 -1.72
C ASN A 126 15.72 -15.90 -1.22
N LYS A 127 15.89 -16.07 0.10
CA LYS A 127 16.25 -17.36 0.70
C LYS A 127 15.03 -18.29 0.78
N PHE A 128 13.90 -17.79 1.28
CA PHE A 128 12.66 -18.56 1.42
C PHE A 128 12.13 -19.06 0.07
N ALA A 129 12.09 -18.21 -0.95
CA ALA A 129 11.58 -18.53 -2.29
C ALA A 129 12.41 -19.59 -3.04
N ARG A 130 13.61 -19.92 -2.54
CA ARG A 130 14.45 -21.01 -3.07
C ARG A 130 14.18 -22.36 -2.42
N LEU A 131 13.42 -22.40 -1.32
CA LEU A 131 13.08 -23.67 -0.66
C LEU A 131 12.11 -24.51 -1.51
N PRO A 132 10.97 -23.98 -1.98
CA PRO A 132 10.12 -24.72 -2.91
C PRO A 132 10.57 -24.53 -4.36
N ALA A 133 10.24 -25.48 -5.25
CA ALA A 133 10.52 -25.35 -6.68
C ALA A 133 9.76 -24.17 -7.33
N ARG A 134 8.57 -23.84 -6.79
CA ARG A 134 7.74 -22.67 -7.14
C ARG A 134 7.01 -22.18 -5.91
N MET A 135 6.75 -20.88 -5.82
CA MET A 135 5.99 -20.29 -4.72
C MET A 135 4.50 -20.59 -4.91
N THR A 136 4.05 -21.75 -4.45
CA THR A 136 2.65 -22.20 -4.53
C THR A 136 2.21 -22.72 -3.16
N PRO A 137 0.91 -22.64 -2.83
CA PRO A 137 0.38 -23.11 -1.55
C PRO A 137 0.81 -24.56 -1.23
N ASP A 138 0.59 -25.49 -2.17
CA ASP A 138 0.91 -26.92 -2.00
C ASP A 138 2.38 -27.20 -1.75
N LEU A 139 3.28 -26.45 -2.40
CA LEU A 139 4.71 -26.63 -2.22
C LEU A 139 5.19 -26.03 -0.91
N VAL A 140 4.58 -24.94 -0.43
CA VAL A 140 4.88 -24.38 0.90
C VAL A 140 4.46 -25.33 2.01
N LEU A 141 3.29 -25.97 1.90
CA LEU A 141 2.82 -26.98 2.88
C LEU A 141 3.71 -28.22 2.96
N LYS A 142 4.52 -28.50 1.93
CA LYS A 142 5.48 -29.62 1.91
C LYS A 142 6.82 -29.30 2.55
N LEU A 143 7.09 -28.02 2.86
CA LEU A 143 8.35 -27.62 3.50
C LEU A 143 8.39 -28.07 4.95
N LYS A 144 9.56 -28.50 5.42
CA LYS A 144 9.77 -28.75 6.85
C LYS A 144 9.91 -27.42 7.59
N VAL A 145 9.34 -27.34 8.78
CA VAL A 145 9.46 -26.17 9.66
C VAL A 145 10.92 -25.82 9.93
N ASP A 146 11.78 -26.82 10.14
CA ASP A 146 13.20 -26.60 10.39
C ASP A 146 13.91 -25.95 9.20
N ASP A 147 13.57 -26.33 7.96
CA ASP A 147 14.15 -25.72 6.75
C ASP A 147 13.71 -24.26 6.60
N MET A 148 12.43 -23.98 6.88
CA MET A 148 11.89 -22.61 6.88
C MET A 148 12.55 -21.73 7.96
N ARG A 149 12.80 -22.28 9.14
CA ARG A 149 13.50 -21.56 10.21
C ARG A 149 14.99 -21.37 9.90
N ALA A 150 15.64 -22.34 9.27
CA ALA A 150 17.05 -22.27 8.89
C ALA A 150 17.35 -21.11 7.92
N VAL A 151 16.40 -20.71 7.06
CA VAL A 151 16.56 -19.54 6.19
C VAL A 151 16.36 -18.20 6.90
N GLY A 152 15.90 -18.20 8.15
CA GLY A 152 15.73 -17.02 9.00
C GLY A 152 14.28 -16.63 9.29
N LEU A 153 13.29 -17.47 8.96
CA LEU A 153 11.90 -17.21 9.36
C LEU A 153 11.72 -17.44 10.86
N SER A 154 11.02 -16.50 11.52
CA SER A 154 10.54 -16.73 12.89
C SER A 154 9.47 -17.81 12.91
N ALA A 155 9.28 -18.49 14.06
CA ALA A 155 8.22 -19.48 14.22
C ALA A 155 6.84 -18.91 13.83
N ARG A 156 6.55 -17.67 14.25
CA ARG A 156 5.29 -17.00 13.95
C ARG A 156 5.07 -16.73 12.46
N LYS A 157 6.14 -16.36 11.73
CA LYS A 157 6.07 -16.20 10.27
C LYS A 157 5.83 -17.55 9.57
N VAL A 158 6.41 -18.62 10.09
CA VAL A 158 6.14 -19.98 9.58
C VAL A 158 4.66 -20.32 9.79
N ASP A 159 4.12 -20.09 10.99
CA ASP A 159 2.70 -20.35 11.29
C ASP A 159 1.77 -19.58 10.34
N TYR A 160 2.06 -18.30 10.09
CA TYR A 160 1.26 -17.47 9.17
C TYR A 160 1.36 -17.94 7.71
N LEU A 161 2.54 -18.35 7.26
CA LEU A 161 2.73 -18.88 5.90
C LEU A 161 2.01 -20.21 5.69
N VAL A 162 2.01 -21.08 6.70
CA VAL A 162 1.25 -22.34 6.67
C VAL A 162 -0.24 -22.06 6.66
N ASP A 163 -0.71 -21.16 7.53
CA ASP A 163 -2.12 -20.77 7.57
C ASP A 163 -2.60 -20.16 6.24
N LEU A 164 -1.81 -19.25 5.67
CA LEU A 164 -2.04 -18.69 4.34
C LEU A 164 -2.15 -19.79 3.29
N ALA A 165 -1.20 -20.73 3.27
CA ALA A 165 -1.21 -21.81 2.29
C ALA A 165 -2.45 -22.70 2.44
N MET A 166 -2.87 -23.02 3.67
CA MET A 166 -4.11 -23.77 3.93
C MET A 166 -5.35 -23.03 3.41
N HIS A 167 -5.46 -21.71 3.62
CA HIS A 167 -6.59 -20.92 3.10
C HIS A 167 -6.71 -21.02 1.57
N PHE A 168 -5.58 -21.02 0.86
CA PHE A 168 -5.55 -21.19 -0.60
C PHE A 168 -5.86 -22.62 -1.03
N THR A 169 -5.27 -23.64 -0.41
CA THR A 169 -5.47 -25.05 -0.80
C THR A 169 -6.86 -25.58 -0.45
N GLU A 170 -7.47 -25.08 0.62
CA GLU A 170 -8.80 -25.50 1.08
C GLU A 170 -9.93 -24.68 0.45
N HIS A 171 -9.61 -23.82 -0.53
CA HIS A 171 -10.57 -22.95 -1.22
C HIS A 171 -11.42 -22.10 -0.27
N ARG A 172 -10.81 -21.62 0.83
CA ARG A 172 -11.47 -20.73 1.81
C ARG A 172 -11.54 -19.27 1.35
N LEU A 173 -10.99 -18.97 0.17
CA LEU A 173 -10.94 -17.64 -0.44
C LEU A 173 -11.67 -17.65 -1.78
N HIS A 174 -12.42 -16.60 -2.08
CA HIS A 174 -13.19 -16.43 -3.32
C HIS A 174 -12.32 -15.77 -4.40
N GLN A 175 -11.16 -16.37 -4.69
CA GLN A 175 -10.12 -15.77 -5.56
C GLN A 175 -10.66 -15.39 -6.94
N ASP A 176 -11.48 -16.26 -7.52
CA ASP A 176 -12.06 -16.07 -8.85
C ASP A 176 -13.09 -14.92 -8.88
N ASP A 177 -13.69 -14.60 -7.74
CA ASP A 177 -14.73 -13.56 -7.61
C ASP A 177 -14.17 -12.21 -7.15
N TRP A 178 -12.91 -12.15 -6.70
CA TRP A 178 -12.31 -10.94 -6.12
C TRP A 178 -12.48 -9.71 -7.00
N GLN A 179 -12.41 -9.82 -8.32
CA GLN A 179 -12.58 -8.68 -9.23
C GLN A 179 -13.95 -8.01 -9.07
N GLY A 180 -15.02 -8.80 -8.85
CA GLY A 180 -16.39 -8.33 -8.67
C GLY A 180 -16.78 -7.98 -7.22
N MET A 181 -16.00 -8.44 -6.24
CA MET A 181 -16.24 -8.14 -4.83
C MET A 181 -15.91 -6.70 -4.46
N SER A 182 -16.52 -6.18 -3.40
CA SER A 182 -16.13 -4.88 -2.85
C SER A 182 -14.80 -4.97 -2.11
N ASP A 183 -14.07 -3.85 -2.07
CA ASP A 183 -12.79 -3.75 -1.36
C ASP A 183 -12.91 -4.18 0.11
N GLU A 184 -13.97 -3.76 0.80
CA GLU A 184 -14.22 -4.14 2.21
C GLU A 184 -14.54 -5.63 2.40
N ALA A 185 -15.21 -6.28 1.44
CA ALA A 185 -15.47 -7.72 1.51
C ALA A 185 -14.17 -8.52 1.36
N ILE A 186 -13.29 -8.11 0.43
CA ILE A 186 -11.99 -8.75 0.23
C ILE A 186 -11.09 -8.51 1.45
N VAL A 187 -11.10 -7.30 2.02
CA VAL A 187 -10.34 -7.01 3.26
C VAL A 187 -10.80 -7.92 4.40
N ALA A 188 -12.11 -8.05 4.62
CA ALA A 188 -12.64 -8.94 5.65
C ALA A 188 -12.26 -10.41 5.41
N GLU A 189 -12.31 -10.88 4.17
CA GLU A 189 -11.91 -12.22 3.78
C GLU A 189 -10.41 -12.46 4.04
N LEU A 190 -9.54 -11.56 3.59
CA LEU A 190 -8.09 -11.68 3.79
C LEU A 190 -7.70 -11.61 5.27
N MET A 191 -8.39 -10.80 6.07
CA MET A 191 -8.17 -10.70 7.52
C MET A 191 -8.56 -11.96 8.30
N SER A 192 -9.24 -12.93 7.67
CA SER A 192 -9.46 -14.26 8.28
C SER A 192 -8.19 -15.10 8.37
N ILE A 193 -7.17 -14.76 7.57
CA ILE A 193 -5.86 -15.44 7.57
C ILE A 193 -5.02 -14.92 8.74
N ARG A 194 -4.45 -15.84 9.54
CA ARG A 194 -3.59 -15.45 10.66
C ARG A 194 -2.37 -14.68 10.16
N GLY A 195 -2.11 -13.54 10.78
CA GLY A 195 -1.01 -12.66 10.42
C GLY A 195 -1.30 -11.67 9.29
N VAL A 196 -2.50 -11.69 8.70
CA VAL A 196 -2.95 -10.69 7.73
C VAL A 196 -3.85 -9.67 8.42
N GLY A 197 -3.37 -8.44 8.56
CA GLY A 197 -4.15 -7.32 9.07
C GLY A 197 -4.74 -6.45 7.96
N ARG A 198 -5.56 -5.45 8.33
CA ARG A 198 -6.17 -4.49 7.38
C ARG A 198 -5.14 -3.85 6.46
N TRP A 199 -4.05 -3.32 7.01
CA TRP A 199 -2.98 -2.71 6.20
C TRP A 199 -2.44 -3.69 5.14
N THR A 200 -2.17 -4.95 5.50
CA THR A 200 -1.70 -5.96 4.54
C THR A 200 -2.76 -6.27 3.46
N ALA A 201 -4.03 -6.36 3.85
CA ALA A 201 -5.12 -6.56 2.89
C ALA A 201 -5.27 -5.35 1.94
N GLU A 202 -5.17 -4.12 2.42
CA GLU A 202 -5.22 -2.91 1.60
C GLU A 202 -3.99 -2.81 0.66
N MET A 203 -2.80 -3.21 1.13
CA MET A 203 -1.62 -3.36 0.26
C MET A 203 -1.88 -4.40 -0.84
N PHE A 204 -2.51 -5.52 -0.51
CA PHE A 204 -2.89 -6.53 -1.50
C PHE A 204 -3.88 -5.96 -2.53
N LEU A 205 -4.87 -5.18 -2.11
CA LEU A 205 -5.79 -4.49 -3.03
C LEU A 205 -5.04 -3.54 -3.98
N ILE A 206 -4.05 -2.80 -3.48
CA ILE A 206 -3.25 -1.86 -4.28
C ILE A 206 -2.34 -2.59 -5.25
N PHE A 207 -1.52 -3.53 -4.78
CA PHE A 207 -0.40 -4.05 -5.54
C PHE A 207 -0.74 -5.29 -6.37
N TYR A 208 -1.68 -6.12 -5.91
CA TYR A 208 -2.13 -7.29 -6.65
C TYR A 208 -3.41 -6.99 -7.44
N LEU A 209 -4.48 -6.55 -6.78
CA LEU A 209 -5.76 -6.28 -7.47
C LEU A 209 -5.79 -4.95 -8.22
N GLN A 210 -4.80 -4.07 -8.00
CA GLN A 210 -4.73 -2.75 -8.63
C GLN A 210 -6.05 -1.97 -8.48
N ARG A 211 -6.66 -2.03 -7.30
CA ARG A 211 -7.88 -1.26 -7.00
C ARG A 211 -7.56 0.23 -7.06
N PRO A 212 -8.34 1.05 -7.77
CA PRO A 212 -7.98 2.45 -8.04
C PRO A 212 -8.15 3.38 -6.82
N ASN A 213 -8.96 2.98 -5.84
CA ASN A 213 -9.47 3.87 -4.80
C ASN A 213 -9.22 3.37 -3.37
N VAL A 214 -8.05 2.78 -3.10
CA VAL A 214 -7.68 2.32 -1.75
C VAL A 214 -6.89 3.41 -1.03
N LEU A 215 -7.23 3.66 0.24
CA LEU A 215 -6.56 4.64 1.10
C LEU A 215 -6.08 3.96 2.40
N PRO A 216 -4.82 3.51 2.45
CA PRO A 216 -4.30 2.76 3.59
C PRO A 216 -3.93 3.70 4.74
N LEU A 217 -4.91 4.16 5.51
CA LEU A 217 -4.74 5.14 6.61
C LEU A 217 -3.86 4.64 7.77
N ASP A 218 -3.58 3.35 7.78
CA ASP A 218 -2.70 2.67 8.71
C ASP A 218 -1.22 2.67 8.26
N ASP A 219 -0.95 3.15 7.05
CA ASP A 219 0.40 3.24 6.49
C ASP A 219 1.13 4.48 7.00
N ALA A 220 2.17 4.29 7.82
CA ALA A 220 2.91 5.44 8.36
C ALA A 220 3.66 6.23 7.26
N GLY A 221 3.99 5.60 6.13
CA GLY A 221 4.61 6.23 4.98
C GLY A 221 3.66 7.22 4.32
N LEU A 222 2.39 6.82 4.12
CA LEU A 222 1.34 7.70 3.64
C LEU A 222 1.13 8.87 4.59
N ILE A 223 1.01 8.62 5.91
CA ILE A 223 0.81 9.69 6.90
C ILE A 223 2.00 10.66 6.92
N SER A 224 3.23 10.15 6.90
CA SER A 224 4.45 10.97 6.82
C SER A 224 4.53 11.79 5.53
N GLY A 225 4.18 11.18 4.40
CA GLY A 225 4.18 11.87 3.11
C GLY A 225 3.08 12.93 3.01
N ILE A 226 1.90 12.70 3.59
CA ILE A 226 0.86 13.73 3.72
C ILE A 226 1.37 14.88 4.59
N SER A 227 1.95 14.57 5.75
CA SER A 227 2.53 15.55 6.66
C SER A 227 3.53 16.47 5.94
N GLN A 228 4.52 15.91 5.25
CA GLN A 228 5.55 16.68 4.55
C GLN A 228 5.00 17.52 3.38
N ASN A 229 4.00 17.00 2.65
CA ASN A 229 3.52 17.66 1.43
C ASN A 229 2.36 18.64 1.64
N TYR A 230 1.50 18.40 2.64
CA TYR A 230 0.27 19.18 2.87
C TYR A 230 0.31 19.99 4.16
N PHE A 231 1.09 19.57 5.16
CA PHE A 231 1.13 20.16 6.49
C PHE A 231 2.52 20.64 6.91
N SER A 232 3.44 20.84 5.94
CA SER A 232 4.79 21.35 6.20
C SER A 232 5.60 20.55 7.23
N GLY A 233 5.30 19.26 7.39
CA GLY A 233 5.95 18.37 8.36
C GLY A 233 5.27 18.28 9.72
N ASP A 234 4.15 18.99 9.94
CA ASP A 234 3.38 18.86 11.19
C ASP A 234 2.71 17.48 11.28
N PRO A 235 2.50 16.93 12.50
CA PRO A 235 1.81 15.66 12.69
C PRO A 235 0.41 15.67 12.06
N VAL A 236 0.02 14.56 11.42
CA VAL A 236 -1.26 14.41 10.73
C VAL A 236 -2.05 13.25 11.35
N SER A 237 -3.30 13.53 11.73
CA SER A 237 -4.25 12.51 12.17
C SER A 237 -4.87 11.76 11.00
N ARG A 238 -5.43 10.58 11.26
CA ARG A 238 -6.20 9.81 10.25
C ARG A 238 -7.40 10.60 9.69
N SER A 239 -8.00 11.49 10.50
CA SER A 239 -9.12 12.32 10.04
C SER A 239 -8.67 13.36 9.02
N GLU A 240 -7.58 14.07 9.32
CA GLU A 240 -6.99 15.05 8.40
C GLU A 240 -6.48 14.38 7.11
N ALA A 241 -5.85 13.22 7.22
CA ALA A 241 -5.44 12.44 6.05
C ALA A 241 -6.64 12.05 5.16
N ARG A 242 -7.78 11.72 5.77
CA ARG A 242 -9.03 11.41 5.04
C ARG A 242 -9.59 12.64 4.34
N GLU A 243 -9.58 13.80 4.99
CA GLU A 243 -10.03 15.07 4.40
C GLU A 243 -9.18 15.45 3.18
N VAL A 244 -7.85 15.30 3.27
CA VAL A 244 -6.97 15.47 2.10
C VAL A 244 -7.34 14.51 0.97
N ALA A 245 -7.61 13.24 1.30
CA ALA A 245 -7.93 12.21 0.32
C ALA A 245 -9.28 12.39 -0.38
N GLU A 246 -10.18 13.26 0.10
CA GLU A 246 -11.41 13.60 -0.63
C GLU A 246 -11.10 14.21 -2.01
N ALA A 247 -10.02 15.00 -2.12
CA ALA A 247 -9.57 15.54 -3.41
C ALA A 247 -8.97 14.47 -4.34
N TRP A 248 -8.59 13.31 -3.79
CA TRP A 248 -7.97 12.23 -4.53
C TRP A 248 -8.99 11.28 -5.16
N LYS A 249 -10.20 11.19 -4.61
CA LYS A 249 -11.23 10.28 -5.11
C LYS A 249 -11.57 10.54 -6.59
N PRO A 250 -11.78 9.47 -7.40
CA PRO A 250 -11.75 8.04 -7.04
C PRO A 250 -10.36 7.37 -7.23
N TRP A 251 -9.28 8.12 -7.06
CA TRP A 251 -7.90 7.71 -7.41
C TRP A 251 -6.96 7.68 -6.19
N CYS A 252 -7.47 7.31 -5.01
CA CYS A 252 -6.68 7.27 -3.78
C CYS A 252 -5.41 6.41 -3.91
N THR A 253 -5.46 5.31 -4.66
CA THR A 253 -4.28 4.46 -4.89
C THR A 253 -3.17 5.20 -5.62
N VAL A 254 -3.53 5.95 -6.68
CA VAL A 254 -2.56 6.70 -7.49
C VAL A 254 -1.95 7.84 -6.67
N ALA A 255 -2.79 8.57 -5.93
CA ALA A 255 -2.32 9.63 -5.06
C ALA A 255 -1.39 9.10 -3.96
N THR A 256 -1.79 8.02 -3.29
CA THR A 256 -0.97 7.31 -2.28
C THR A 256 0.39 6.90 -2.85
N TRP A 257 0.40 6.33 -4.05
CA TRP A 257 1.62 5.91 -4.72
C TRP A 257 2.59 7.07 -4.98
N TYR A 258 2.11 8.23 -5.47
CA TYR A 258 2.96 9.42 -5.65
C TYR A 258 3.40 10.04 -4.31
N ILE A 259 2.60 9.92 -3.25
CA ILE A 259 3.01 10.35 -1.91
C ILE A 259 4.19 9.50 -1.41
N TRP A 260 4.17 8.18 -1.59
CA TRP A 260 5.33 7.35 -1.25
C TRP A 260 6.58 7.75 -2.02
N ARG A 261 6.49 8.01 -3.34
CA ARG A 261 7.65 8.45 -4.13
C ARG A 261 8.18 9.82 -3.70
N SER A 262 7.34 10.67 -3.11
CA SER A 262 7.78 11.97 -2.59
C SER A 262 8.73 11.85 -1.38
N LEU A 263 8.69 10.72 -0.67
CA LEU A 263 9.56 10.42 0.47
C LEU A 263 10.92 9.83 0.07
N GLU A 264 11.07 9.40 -1.18
CA GLU A 264 12.35 8.91 -1.67
C GLU A 264 13.35 10.07 -1.70
N THR A 265 14.44 9.91 -0.96
CA THR A 265 15.59 10.81 -1.04
C THR A 265 16.11 10.76 -2.46
N GLN A 266 16.02 11.87 -3.18
CA GLN A 266 16.75 12.01 -4.43
C GLN A 266 18.24 11.82 -4.12
N PRO A 267 18.98 11.03 -4.93
CA PRO A 267 20.43 11.06 -4.86
C PRO A 267 20.88 12.52 -4.94
N ALA A 268 21.70 12.95 -3.98
CA ALA A 268 22.35 14.24 -4.09
C ALA A 268 23.09 14.28 -5.44
N ALA A 269 22.78 15.30 -6.25
CA ALA A 269 23.40 15.53 -7.55
C ALA A 269 24.91 15.79 -7.40
#